data_AF-A0A965LC22-F1
#
_entry.id   AF-A0A965LC22-F1
#
_cell.length_a   1.000
_cell.length_b   1.000
_cell.length_c   1.000
_cell.angle_alpha   90.00
_cell.angle_beta   90.00
_cell.angle_gamma   90.00
#
_symmetry.space_group_name_H-M   'P 1'
#
loop_
_entity.id
_entity.type
_entity.pdbx_description
1 polymer ?
#
loop_
_entity_poly.entity_id
_entity_poly.type
_entity_poly.pdbx_seq_one_letter_code
_entity_poly.pdbx_strand_id
1 'polypeptide(L)'
;MSETTSEPVQGSNSTPVTPLTMAAAIAALGVVFGDIGTSPLYAFRECLRNGLNKGATIDQIVLPAVSMIIWSLICVVTVKYVLFIMEANEDGEGGIMTLVSLATKKEKADDKIEEARTHVQAKRKHRSVLVLLGVFGTALLFGDGVITPAISVLSALEGIKEANESLKGPISDHALTILIPSIAVIILVGIFALQRRGSGKVGSYFGPITLAWFACIATTGIGAMVQHPAQAYAILHAFNPLESIGFFIDHPGLAMIITSAVFLSVTGAEALYADMGHFGQKPIRAGWCFIVFPALVLNYLGQGAWALAQPASELPPSSPRRP
;
A
#
# COMPACT_ATOMS: atom_id res chain seq x y z
N MET A 1 25.26 -58.70 25.18
CA MET A 1 23.89 -58.18 25.23
C MET A 1 24.00 -56.70 25.55
N SER A 2 23.87 -55.85 24.53
CA SER A 2 23.93 -54.39 24.65
C SER A 2 22.55 -53.88 24.27
N GLU A 3 21.82 -53.32 25.23
CA GLU A 3 20.54 -52.67 25.02
C GLU A 3 20.75 -51.44 24.13
N THR A 4 19.98 -51.34 23.05
CA THR A 4 19.84 -50.14 22.23
C THR A 4 18.52 -49.50 22.62
N THR A 5 18.59 -48.43 23.41
CA THR A 5 17.48 -47.54 23.70
C THR A 5 17.06 -46.81 22.43
N SER A 6 15.87 -47.11 21.94
CA SER A 6 15.19 -46.38 20.87
C SER A 6 14.65 -45.04 21.39
N GLU A 7 15.19 -43.93 20.92
CA GLU A 7 14.57 -42.62 21.10
C GLU A 7 13.29 -42.51 20.26
N PRO A 8 12.18 -41.94 20.79
CA PRO A 8 11.00 -41.69 19.99
C PRO A 8 11.21 -40.45 19.11
N VAL A 9 10.98 -40.61 17.81
CA VAL A 9 10.90 -39.51 16.84
C VAL A 9 9.75 -38.58 17.24
N GLN A 10 10.09 -37.41 17.76
CA GLN A 10 9.15 -36.32 18.03
C GLN A 10 8.54 -35.85 16.71
N GLY A 11 7.25 -36.12 16.55
CA GLY A 11 6.45 -35.58 15.45
C GLY A 11 6.48 -34.05 15.45
N SER A 12 6.54 -33.48 14.24
CA SER A 12 6.48 -32.04 14.02
C SER A 12 5.28 -31.42 14.74
N ASN A 13 5.54 -30.56 15.71
CA ASN A 13 4.52 -29.73 16.32
C ASN A 13 3.90 -28.83 15.25
N SER A 14 2.70 -29.19 14.79
CA SER A 14 1.80 -28.26 14.09
C SER A 14 1.55 -27.08 15.03
N THR A 15 1.98 -25.88 14.65
CA THR A 15 1.67 -24.65 15.38
C THR A 15 0.15 -24.53 15.53
N PRO A 16 -0.37 -24.24 16.74
CA PRO A 16 -1.80 -24.11 16.94
C PRO A 16 -2.29 -22.91 16.14
N VAL A 17 -3.25 -23.14 15.25
CA VAL A 17 -3.93 -22.08 14.50
C VAL A 17 -4.66 -21.21 15.52
N THR A 18 -4.07 -20.05 15.85
CA THR A 18 -4.63 -19.12 16.84
C THR A 18 -6.05 -18.74 16.41
N PRO A 19 -7.06 -18.84 17.29
CA PRO A 19 -8.41 -18.42 16.95
C PRO A 19 -8.41 -16.96 16.50
N LEU A 20 -9.31 -16.62 15.58
CA LEU A 20 -9.48 -15.27 15.03
C LEU A 20 -9.95 -14.31 16.14
N THR A 21 -9.05 -13.89 17.02
CA THR A 21 -9.37 -12.95 18.08
C THR A 21 -9.45 -11.56 17.45
N MET A 22 -10.48 -10.79 17.77
CA MET A 22 -10.64 -9.40 17.30
C MET A 22 -9.39 -8.55 17.59
N ALA A 23 -8.68 -8.84 18.68
CA ALA A 23 -7.39 -8.24 19.00
C ALA A 23 -6.28 -8.55 17.97
N ALA A 24 -6.25 -9.76 17.39
CA ALA A 24 -5.30 -10.14 16.36
C ALA A 24 -5.62 -9.47 15.02
N ALA A 25 -6.91 -9.30 14.68
CA ALA A 25 -7.32 -8.52 13.51
C ALA A 25 -6.98 -7.02 13.65
N ILE A 26 -7.16 -6.45 14.85
CA ILE A 26 -6.79 -5.05 15.13
C ILE A 26 -5.26 -4.88 15.15
N ALA A 27 -4.51 -5.84 15.68
CA ALA A 27 -3.05 -5.80 15.61
C ALA A 27 -2.55 -5.91 14.16
N ALA A 28 -3.14 -6.80 13.36
CA ALA A 28 -2.83 -6.94 11.94
C ALA A 28 -3.14 -5.65 11.16
N LEU A 29 -4.22 -4.92 11.52
CA LEU A 29 -4.54 -3.63 10.91
C LEU A 29 -3.37 -2.63 10.99
N GLY A 30 -2.74 -2.55 12.16
CA GLY A 30 -1.68 -1.58 12.44
C GLY A 30 -0.40 -1.83 11.66
N VAL A 31 0.01 -3.09 11.60
CA VAL A 31 1.31 -3.48 11.01
C VAL A 31 1.19 -3.68 9.50
N VAL A 32 0.11 -4.30 9.03
CA VAL A 32 -0.03 -4.74 7.64
C VAL A 32 -0.53 -3.64 6.72
N PHE A 33 -1.42 -2.77 7.21
CA PHE A 33 -2.10 -1.76 6.38
C PHE A 33 -1.65 -0.34 6.67
N GLY A 34 -0.63 -0.16 7.52
CA GLY A 34 -0.08 1.16 7.83
C GLY A 34 0.45 1.84 6.57
N ASP A 35 1.14 1.10 5.70
CA ASP A 35 1.75 1.64 4.48
C ASP A 35 0.69 2.08 3.45
N ILE A 36 -0.15 1.16 2.99
CA ILE A 36 -1.25 1.48 2.06
C ILE A 36 -2.24 2.50 2.62
N GLY A 37 -2.33 2.60 3.95
CA GLY A 37 -3.19 3.54 4.65
C GLY A 37 -2.72 4.99 4.56
N THR A 38 -1.43 5.26 4.31
CA THR A 38 -0.93 6.65 4.16
C THR A 38 -1.05 7.17 2.74
N SER A 39 -1.18 6.29 1.75
CA SER A 39 -1.32 6.63 0.33
C SER A 39 -2.36 7.71 -0.01
N PRO A 40 -3.53 7.81 0.66
CA PRO A 40 -4.49 8.87 0.38
C PRO A 40 -3.98 10.28 0.67
N LEU A 41 -2.92 10.45 1.46
CA LEU A 41 -2.31 11.75 1.74
C LEU A 41 -1.58 12.34 0.52
N TYR A 42 -1.13 11.51 -0.41
CA TYR A 42 -0.28 11.95 -1.51
C TYR A 42 -0.75 11.49 -2.90
N ALA A 43 -1.34 10.30 -3.04
CA ALA A 43 -1.59 9.69 -4.35
C ALA A 43 -2.53 10.53 -5.24
N PHE A 44 -3.69 10.95 -4.73
CA PHE A 44 -4.65 11.72 -5.52
C PHE A 44 -4.18 13.16 -5.78
N ARG A 45 -3.56 13.80 -4.78
CA ARG A 45 -2.91 15.11 -4.93
C ARG A 45 -1.88 15.08 -6.05
N GLU A 46 -1.10 14.00 -6.15
CA GLU A 46 -0.11 13.80 -7.19
C GLU A 46 -0.74 13.57 -8.57
N CYS A 47 -1.87 12.84 -8.64
CA CYS A 47 -2.65 12.69 -9.87
C CYS A 47 -3.10 14.06 -10.40
N LEU A 48 -3.68 14.90 -9.54
CA LEU A 48 -4.12 16.25 -9.91
C LEU A 48 -2.95 17.12 -10.32
N ARG A 49 -1.89 17.16 -9.50
CA ARG A 49 -0.69 17.97 -9.78
C ARG A 49 -0.10 17.63 -11.15
N ASN A 50 0.06 16.34 -11.44
CA ASN A 50 0.62 15.91 -12.72
C ASN A 50 -0.31 16.17 -13.91
N GLY A 51 -1.61 15.99 -13.74
CA GLY A 51 -2.59 16.28 -14.78
C GLY A 51 -2.67 17.78 -15.11
N LEU A 52 -2.78 18.63 -14.08
CA LEU A 52 -2.87 20.08 -14.22
C LEU A 52 -1.59 20.68 -14.82
N ASN A 53 -0.41 20.18 -14.42
CA ASN A 53 0.87 20.59 -14.99
C ASN A 53 1.02 20.26 -16.49
N LYS A 54 0.20 19.37 -17.01
CA LYS A 54 0.14 19.02 -18.45
C LYS A 54 -1.00 19.72 -19.18
N GLY A 55 -1.70 20.64 -18.53
CA GLY A 55 -2.73 21.49 -19.14
C GLY A 55 -4.11 20.85 -19.24
N ALA A 56 -4.34 19.69 -18.62
CA ALA A 56 -5.67 19.11 -18.53
C ALA A 56 -6.51 19.79 -17.44
N THR A 57 -7.83 19.77 -17.60
CA THR A 57 -8.76 20.36 -16.63
C THR A 57 -9.13 19.37 -15.53
N ILE A 58 -9.65 19.89 -14.43
CA ILE A 58 -10.11 19.11 -13.28
C ILE A 58 -11.17 18.09 -13.71
N ASP A 59 -12.14 18.54 -14.50
CA ASP A 59 -13.23 17.71 -15.01
C ASP A 59 -12.72 16.54 -15.86
N GLN A 60 -11.61 16.72 -16.57
CA GLN A 60 -10.98 15.68 -17.38
C GLN A 60 -10.19 14.67 -16.53
N ILE A 61 -9.63 15.08 -15.40
CA ILE A 61 -8.68 14.28 -14.63
C ILE A 61 -9.35 13.54 -13.47
N VAL A 62 -10.24 14.22 -12.72
CA VAL A 62 -10.69 13.73 -11.42
C VAL A 62 -11.40 12.38 -11.54
N LEU A 63 -12.41 12.28 -12.41
CA LEU A 63 -13.21 11.07 -12.54
C LEU A 63 -12.35 9.88 -13.05
N PRO A 64 -11.55 10.01 -14.12
CA PRO A 64 -10.65 8.95 -14.54
C PRO A 64 -9.59 8.58 -13.49
N ALA A 65 -9.01 9.54 -12.78
CA ALA A 65 -8.00 9.27 -11.76
C ALA A 65 -8.59 8.47 -10.58
N VAL A 66 -9.77 8.85 -10.09
CA VAL A 66 -10.46 8.10 -9.02
C VAL A 66 -10.86 6.70 -9.51
N SER A 67 -11.34 6.58 -10.76
CA SER A 67 -11.62 5.27 -11.38
C SER A 67 -10.36 4.39 -11.42
N MET A 68 -9.24 4.93 -11.89
CA MET A 68 -7.96 4.21 -11.94
C MET A 68 -7.49 3.76 -10.55
N ILE A 69 -7.64 4.60 -9.52
CA ILE A 69 -7.29 4.23 -8.14
C ILE A 69 -8.16 3.07 -7.65
N ILE A 70 -9.49 3.18 -7.77
CA ILE A 70 -10.42 2.14 -7.32
C ILE A 70 -10.12 0.81 -8.02
N TRP A 71 -9.96 0.83 -9.34
CA TRP A 71 -9.65 -0.38 -10.12
C TRP A 71 -8.24 -0.90 -9.86
N SER A 72 -7.27 -0.05 -9.50
CA SER A 72 -5.96 -0.50 -9.05
C SER A 72 -6.03 -1.21 -7.69
N LEU A 73 -6.79 -0.68 -6.73
CA LEU A 73 -7.02 -1.34 -5.44
C LEU A 73 -7.75 -2.69 -5.62
N ILE A 74 -8.69 -2.76 -6.55
CA ILE A 74 -9.40 -4.01 -6.87
C ILE A 74 -8.44 -5.00 -7.56
N CYS A 75 -7.83 -4.63 -8.68
CA CYS A 75 -7.02 -5.55 -9.48
C CYS A 75 -5.71 -5.95 -8.79
N VAL A 76 -4.98 -4.98 -8.24
CA VAL A 76 -3.68 -5.23 -7.62
C VAL A 76 -3.89 -5.80 -6.22
N VAL A 77 -4.54 -5.07 -5.33
CA VAL A 77 -4.57 -5.48 -3.92
C VAL A 77 -5.58 -6.59 -3.67
N THR A 78 -6.80 -6.46 -4.18
CA THR A 78 -7.85 -7.45 -3.93
C THR A 78 -7.63 -8.73 -4.75
N VAL A 79 -7.57 -8.63 -6.07
CA VAL A 79 -7.48 -9.82 -6.94
C VAL A 79 -6.08 -10.43 -6.90
N LYS A 80 -5.03 -9.65 -7.20
CA LYS A 80 -3.67 -10.19 -7.25
C LYS A 80 -3.16 -10.55 -5.84
N TYR A 81 -3.18 -9.66 -4.85
CA TYR A 81 -2.59 -9.98 -3.54
C TYR A 81 -3.52 -10.86 -2.69
N VAL A 82 -4.70 -10.36 -2.36
CA VAL A 82 -5.60 -10.97 -1.37
C VAL A 82 -6.18 -12.30 -1.85
N LEU A 83 -6.62 -12.41 -3.10
CA LEU A 83 -7.20 -13.65 -3.62
C LEU A 83 -6.14 -14.62 -4.14
N PHE A 84 -5.15 -14.16 -4.90
CA PHE A 84 -4.21 -15.05 -5.59
C PHE A 84 -2.90 -15.27 -4.83
N ILE A 85 -2.10 -14.22 -4.58
CA ILE A 85 -0.75 -14.35 -4.02
C ILE A 85 -0.79 -14.91 -2.60
N MET A 86 -1.74 -14.50 -1.75
CA MET A 86 -1.84 -15.04 -0.40
C MET A 86 -2.17 -16.55 -0.37
N GLU A 87 -2.68 -17.11 -1.46
CA GLU A 87 -2.91 -18.55 -1.59
C GLU A 87 -1.60 -19.31 -1.91
N ALA A 88 -0.64 -18.64 -2.53
CA ALA A 88 0.69 -19.16 -2.80
C ALA A 88 1.58 -19.07 -1.55
N ASN A 89 1.21 -19.78 -0.50
CA ASN A 89 1.92 -19.79 0.78
C ASN A 89 2.60 -21.13 1.08
N GLU A 90 3.57 -21.10 1.98
CA GLU A 90 4.25 -22.30 2.49
C GLU A 90 4.12 -22.29 4.02
N ASP A 91 3.40 -23.28 4.57
CA ASP A 91 3.12 -23.39 6.02
C ASP A 91 2.52 -22.13 6.68
N GLY A 92 1.79 -21.32 5.90
CA GLY A 92 1.19 -20.06 6.35
C GLY A 92 2.13 -18.85 6.33
N GLU A 93 3.41 -19.04 5.95
CA GLU A 93 4.34 -17.94 5.71
C GLU A 93 4.21 -17.39 4.28
N GLY A 94 4.42 -16.09 4.13
CA GLY A 94 4.41 -15.39 2.84
C GLY A 94 5.66 -14.52 2.69
N GLY A 95 5.73 -13.77 1.59
CA GLY A 95 6.86 -12.90 1.23
C GLY A 95 7.72 -13.42 0.08
N ILE A 96 8.65 -12.58 -0.37
CA ILE A 96 9.50 -12.85 -1.55
C ILE A 96 10.35 -14.11 -1.35
N MET A 97 10.87 -14.34 -0.14
CA MET A 97 11.68 -15.53 0.15
C MET A 97 10.85 -16.82 0.03
N THR A 98 9.58 -16.79 0.43
CA THR A 98 8.65 -17.91 0.25
C THR A 98 8.37 -18.18 -1.23
N LEU A 99 8.19 -17.12 -2.05
CA LEU A 99 8.03 -17.30 -3.50
C LEU A 99 9.26 -17.90 -4.16
N VAL A 100 10.46 -17.48 -3.75
CA VAL A 100 11.72 -18.05 -4.24
C VAL A 100 11.86 -19.52 -3.80
N SER A 101 11.51 -19.85 -2.56
CA SER A 101 11.48 -21.23 -2.05
C SER A 101 10.51 -22.10 -2.86
N LEU A 102 9.26 -21.65 -3.03
CA LEU A 102 8.22 -22.36 -3.77
C LEU A 102 8.57 -22.55 -5.24
N ALA A 103 9.09 -21.52 -5.92
CA ALA A 103 9.54 -21.63 -7.30
C ALA A 103 10.66 -22.67 -7.46
N THR A 104 11.62 -22.68 -6.52
CA THR A 104 12.73 -23.64 -6.53
C THR A 104 12.27 -25.06 -6.14
N LYS A 105 11.26 -25.20 -5.28
CA LYS A 105 10.67 -26.50 -4.90
C LYS A 105 9.84 -27.11 -6.02
N LYS A 106 9.06 -26.30 -6.73
CA LYS A 106 8.29 -26.74 -7.90
C LYS A 106 9.20 -27.21 -9.02
N GLU A 107 10.30 -26.49 -9.28
CA GLU A 107 11.35 -26.94 -10.22
C GLU A 107 11.91 -28.32 -9.81
N LYS A 108 12.13 -28.57 -8.52
CA LYS A 108 12.57 -29.88 -8.00
C LYS A 108 11.48 -30.98 -8.01
N ALA A 109 10.20 -30.61 -8.00
CA ALA A 109 9.08 -31.55 -8.04
C ALA A 109 8.75 -31.97 -9.47
N ASP A 110 8.78 -31.01 -10.40
CA ASP A 110 8.73 -31.26 -11.84
C ASP A 110 9.95 -32.11 -12.28
N ASP A 111 11.11 -31.91 -11.64
CA ASP A 111 12.32 -32.74 -11.80
C ASP A 111 12.14 -34.22 -11.39
N LYS A 112 11.20 -34.58 -10.50
CA LYS A 112 10.93 -35.99 -10.16
C LYS A 112 10.09 -36.72 -11.23
N ILE A 113 9.43 -35.97 -12.11
CA ILE A 113 8.66 -36.50 -13.25
C ILE A 113 9.57 -36.63 -14.49
N GLU A 114 10.64 -35.82 -14.55
CA GLU A 114 11.56 -35.71 -15.70
C GLU A 114 12.95 -36.33 -15.46
N GLU A 115 13.04 -37.41 -14.67
CA GLU A 115 14.29 -38.18 -14.47
C GLU A 115 14.69 -39.05 -15.69
N ALA A 116 14.28 -38.65 -16.90
CA ALA A 116 14.58 -39.30 -18.17
C ALA A 116 14.95 -38.29 -19.27
N ARG A 117 16.02 -37.49 -19.08
CA ARG A 117 17.06 -37.13 -20.09
C ARG A 117 17.85 -35.88 -19.69
N THR A 118 19.14 -36.10 -19.37
CA THR A 118 20.30 -35.24 -19.65
C THR A 118 20.05 -33.75 -19.97
N HIS A 119 20.03 -32.86 -18.98
CA HIS A 119 20.37 -31.43 -19.15
C HIS A 119 20.83 -30.77 -17.83
N VAL A 120 22.10 -30.99 -17.44
CA VAL A 120 22.69 -30.42 -16.20
C VAL A 120 23.13 -28.95 -16.37
N GLN A 121 23.38 -28.48 -17.59
CA GLN A 121 23.99 -27.17 -17.84
C GLN A 121 22.98 -26.01 -18.01
N ALA A 122 21.77 -26.29 -18.53
CA ALA A 122 20.66 -25.32 -18.58
C ALA A 122 20.06 -25.05 -17.18
N LYS A 123 20.07 -26.07 -16.29
CA LYS A 123 19.59 -26.03 -14.89
C LYS A 123 20.35 -25.05 -14.00
N ARG A 124 21.66 -24.90 -14.19
CA ARG A 124 22.47 -23.97 -13.37
C ARG A 124 22.17 -22.50 -13.70
N LYS A 125 21.85 -22.20 -14.96
CA LYS A 125 21.54 -20.84 -15.44
C LYS A 125 20.17 -20.36 -14.95
N HIS A 126 19.13 -21.20 -15.00
CA HIS A 126 17.79 -20.85 -14.47
C HIS A 126 17.82 -20.57 -12.97
N ARG A 127 18.45 -21.45 -12.18
CA ARG A 127 18.62 -21.22 -10.74
C ARG A 127 19.41 -19.95 -10.43
N SER A 128 20.47 -19.66 -11.17
CA SER A 128 21.22 -18.40 -11.00
C SER A 128 20.38 -17.17 -11.36
N VAL A 129 19.52 -17.25 -12.37
CA VAL A 129 18.58 -16.16 -12.73
C VAL A 129 17.54 -15.95 -11.63
N LEU A 130 16.96 -17.01 -11.08
CA LEU A 130 16.00 -16.93 -9.97
C LEU A 130 16.63 -16.33 -8.72
N VAL A 131 17.85 -16.73 -8.37
CA VAL A 131 18.60 -16.16 -7.24
C VAL A 131 18.91 -14.69 -7.49
N LEU A 132 19.36 -14.32 -8.70
CA LEU A 132 19.62 -12.92 -9.05
C LEU A 132 18.35 -12.07 -8.97
N LEU A 133 17.21 -12.60 -9.45
CA LEU A 133 15.91 -11.95 -9.36
C LEU A 133 15.46 -11.79 -7.90
N GLY A 134 15.71 -12.78 -7.05
CA GLY A 134 15.44 -12.71 -5.61
C GLY A 134 16.29 -11.67 -4.89
N VAL A 135 17.59 -11.59 -5.18
CA VAL A 135 18.50 -10.56 -4.65
C VAL A 135 18.07 -9.17 -5.12
N PHE A 136 17.73 -9.03 -6.40
CA PHE A 136 17.23 -7.78 -6.96
C PHE A 136 15.91 -7.35 -6.30
N GLY A 137 14.93 -8.25 -6.16
CA GLY A 137 13.68 -7.98 -5.45
C GLY A 137 13.89 -7.60 -3.99
N THR A 138 14.83 -8.26 -3.30
CA THR A 138 15.20 -7.93 -1.92
C THR A 138 15.81 -6.53 -1.82
N ALA A 139 16.67 -6.15 -2.76
CA ALA A 139 17.23 -4.79 -2.82
C ALA A 139 16.15 -3.72 -3.04
N LEU A 140 15.15 -4.01 -3.88
CA LEU A 140 13.99 -3.12 -4.07
C LEU A 140 13.18 -2.97 -2.78
N LEU A 141 12.91 -4.07 -2.06
CA LEU A 141 12.23 -4.01 -0.75
C LEU A 141 13.01 -3.18 0.29
N PHE A 142 14.34 -3.27 0.31
CA PHE A 142 15.15 -2.43 1.19
C PHE A 142 15.07 -0.94 0.81
N GLY A 143 15.04 -0.63 -0.49
CA GLY A 143 14.84 0.73 -0.97
C GLY A 143 13.48 1.29 -0.54
N ASP A 144 12.43 0.50 -0.72
CA ASP A 144 11.06 0.84 -0.32
C ASP A 144 10.95 1.09 1.20
N GLY A 145 11.53 0.19 2.02
CA GLY A 145 11.56 0.32 3.47
C GLY A 145 12.28 1.59 4.01
N VAL A 146 13.10 2.25 3.19
CA VAL A 146 13.74 3.54 3.52
C VAL A 146 12.88 4.72 3.06
N ILE A 147 12.25 4.62 1.90
CA ILE A 147 11.50 5.72 1.26
C ILE A 147 10.15 5.94 1.94
N THR A 148 9.41 4.86 2.23
CA THR A 148 8.02 4.93 2.71
C THR A 148 7.85 5.71 4.02
N PRO A 149 8.68 5.49 5.08
CA PRO A 149 8.57 6.28 6.30
C PRO A 149 8.86 7.77 6.06
N ALA A 150 9.80 8.08 5.16
CA ALA A 150 10.19 9.46 4.85
C ALA A 150 9.06 10.19 4.12
N ILE A 151 8.49 9.60 3.07
CA ILE A 151 7.38 10.20 2.31
C ILE A 151 6.15 10.34 3.20
N SER A 152 5.79 9.31 3.97
CA SER A 152 4.59 9.35 4.83
C SER A 152 4.65 10.47 5.89
N VAL A 153 5.79 10.61 6.59
CA VAL A 153 5.96 11.68 7.59
C VAL A 153 6.00 13.05 6.94
N LEU A 154 6.65 13.18 5.78
CA LEU A 154 6.71 14.45 5.06
C LEU A 154 5.31 14.87 4.56
N SER A 155 4.53 13.96 3.97
CA SER A 155 3.16 14.23 3.52
C SER A 155 2.24 14.61 4.67
N ALA A 156 2.39 13.99 5.85
CA ALA A 156 1.63 14.37 7.04
C ALA A 156 1.96 15.81 7.49
N LEU A 157 3.24 16.19 7.52
CA LEU A 157 3.67 17.53 7.88
C LEU A 157 3.29 18.58 6.82
N GLU A 158 3.31 18.23 5.54
CA GLU A 158 2.78 19.07 4.47
C GLU A 158 1.28 19.31 4.64
N GLY A 159 0.50 18.29 5.02
CA GLY A 159 -0.92 18.46 5.33
C GLY A 159 -1.14 19.44 6.50
N ILE A 160 -0.28 19.42 7.52
CA ILE A 160 -0.33 20.40 8.62
C ILE A 160 -0.01 21.82 8.12
N LYS A 161 0.94 21.95 7.19
CA LYS A 161 1.26 23.24 6.56
C LYS A 161 0.04 23.82 5.83
N GLU A 162 -0.60 23.01 4.99
CA GLU A 162 -1.80 23.42 4.25
C GLU A 162 -2.96 23.80 5.18
N ALA A 163 -3.16 23.05 6.26
CA ALA A 163 -4.17 23.37 7.26
C ALA A 163 -3.88 24.70 7.99
N ASN A 164 -2.60 24.98 8.31
CA ASN A 164 -2.20 26.25 8.92
C ASN A 164 -2.46 27.44 7.97
N GLU A 165 -2.13 27.30 6.69
CA GLU A 165 -2.40 28.35 5.68
C GLU A 165 -3.91 28.60 5.53
N SER A 166 -4.70 27.53 5.40
CA SER A 166 -6.17 27.62 5.27
C SER A 166 -6.84 28.29 6.48
N LEU A 167 -6.37 28.00 7.69
CA LEU A 167 -6.89 28.56 8.94
C LEU A 167 -6.32 29.93 9.32
N LYS A 168 -5.49 30.55 8.46
CA LYS A 168 -4.73 31.80 8.75
C LYS A 168 -3.95 31.69 10.07
N GLY A 169 -3.30 30.55 10.25
CA GLY A 169 -2.55 30.23 11.46
C GLY A 169 -1.34 31.16 11.69
N PRO A 170 -0.79 31.15 12.91
CA PRO A 170 0.22 32.12 13.36
C PRO A 170 1.62 31.88 12.79
N ILE A 171 1.85 30.78 12.08
CA ILE A 171 3.19 30.37 11.62
C ILE A 171 3.41 30.85 10.18
N SER A 172 4.51 31.58 9.95
CA SER A 172 4.88 32.06 8.62
C SER A 172 5.33 30.92 7.69
N ASP A 173 4.96 31.00 6.41
CA ASP A 173 5.30 30.01 5.37
C ASP A 173 6.79 29.73 5.25
N HIS A 174 7.62 30.76 5.43
CA HIS A 174 9.07 30.61 5.35
C HIS A 174 9.62 29.78 6.51
N ALA A 175 9.06 29.96 7.71
CA ALA A 175 9.42 29.17 8.88
C ALA A 175 8.97 27.70 8.71
N LEU A 176 7.74 27.46 8.22
CA LEU A 176 7.24 26.10 7.98
C LEU A 176 8.09 25.35 6.96
N THR A 177 8.53 26.00 5.89
CA THR A 177 9.33 25.35 4.84
C THR A 177 10.68 24.84 5.35
N ILE A 178 11.30 25.53 6.32
CA ILE A 178 12.57 25.09 6.94
C ILE A 178 12.31 24.09 8.09
N LEU A 179 11.21 24.28 8.80
CA LEU A 179 10.89 23.50 9.99
C LEU A 179 10.38 22.09 9.64
N ILE A 180 9.62 21.93 8.56
CA ILE A 180 9.02 20.64 8.17
C ILE A 180 10.07 19.54 7.99
N PRO A 181 11.14 19.69 7.17
CA PRO A 181 12.15 18.64 7.04
C PRO A 181 12.85 18.33 8.37
N SER A 182 13.10 19.36 9.20
CA SER A 182 13.75 19.22 10.50
C SER A 182 12.89 18.43 11.48
N ILE A 183 11.58 18.73 11.55
CA ILE A 183 10.62 17.99 12.36
C ILE A 183 10.48 16.56 11.84
N ALA A 184 10.45 16.35 10.52
CA ALA A 184 10.39 15.00 9.95
C ALA A 184 11.56 14.14 10.42
N VAL A 185 12.78 14.68 10.37
CA VAL A 185 13.98 13.99 10.88
C VAL A 185 13.85 13.69 12.38
N ILE A 186 13.38 14.63 13.19
CA ILE A 186 13.18 14.41 14.64
C ILE A 186 12.15 13.30 14.89
N ILE A 187 11.02 13.31 14.17
CA ILE A 187 9.98 12.29 14.28
C ILE A 187 10.53 10.92 13.90
N LEU A 188 11.22 10.82 12.76
CA LEU A 188 11.82 9.57 12.29
C LEU A 188 12.83 9.04 13.30
N VAL A 189 13.78 9.86 13.75
CA VAL A 189 14.77 9.48 14.76
C VAL A 189 14.07 9.01 16.05
N GLY A 190 13.02 9.71 16.49
CA GLY A 190 12.24 9.34 17.67
C GLY A 190 11.54 7.98 17.54
N ILE A 191 10.85 7.75 16.42
CA ILE A 191 10.15 6.48 16.15
C ILE A 191 11.16 5.32 16.05
N PHE A 192 12.24 5.49 15.28
CA PHE A 192 13.28 4.46 15.15
C PHE A 192 14.04 4.21 16.46
N ALA A 193 14.23 5.22 17.30
CA ALA A 193 14.80 5.04 18.63
C ALA A 193 13.89 4.21 19.54
N LEU A 194 12.57 4.41 19.44
CA LEU A 194 11.57 3.65 20.22
C LEU A 194 11.50 2.19 19.80
N GLN A 195 11.70 1.87 18.51
CA GLN A 195 11.70 0.50 17.99
C GLN A 195 12.78 -0.39 18.62
N ARG A 196 13.88 0.20 19.15
CA ARG A 196 14.92 -0.54 19.89
C ARG A 196 14.40 -1.25 21.14
N ARG A 197 13.24 -0.83 21.67
CA ARG A 197 12.59 -1.44 22.86
C ARG A 197 11.70 -2.65 22.53
N GLY A 198 11.66 -3.07 21.26
CA GLY A 198 10.96 -4.27 20.79
C GLY A 198 9.78 -3.94 19.88
N SER A 199 9.79 -4.49 18.67
CA SER A 199 8.76 -4.32 17.63
C SER A 199 7.38 -4.84 18.07
N GLY A 200 7.34 -5.91 18.86
CA GLY A 200 6.07 -6.53 19.29
C GLY A 200 5.18 -5.63 20.17
N LYS A 201 5.77 -4.90 21.14
CA LYS A 201 5.01 -3.95 21.98
C LYS A 201 4.61 -2.69 21.23
N VAL A 202 5.41 -2.28 20.25
CA VAL A 202 5.12 -1.13 19.40
C VAL A 202 3.97 -1.46 18.44
N GLY A 203 3.98 -2.64 17.82
CA GLY A 203 2.92 -3.11 16.92
C GLY A 203 1.53 -3.19 17.55
N SER A 204 1.43 -3.46 18.86
CA SER A 204 0.13 -3.48 19.55
C SER A 204 -0.52 -2.09 19.68
N TYR A 205 0.27 -1.01 19.72
CA TYR A 205 -0.27 0.36 19.73
C TYR A 205 -0.66 0.84 18.33
N PHE A 206 0.03 0.37 17.29
CA PHE A 206 -0.27 0.75 15.92
C PHE A 206 -1.66 0.28 15.47
N GLY A 207 -2.13 -0.87 15.93
CA GLY A 207 -3.47 -1.39 15.58
C GLY A 207 -4.61 -0.40 15.81
N PRO A 208 -4.85 0.04 17.06
CA PRO A 208 -5.87 1.05 17.37
C PRO A 208 -5.67 2.38 16.66
N ILE A 209 -4.43 2.84 16.50
CA ILE A 209 -4.10 4.09 15.81
C ILE A 209 -4.51 4.02 14.34
N THR A 210 -4.15 2.92 13.66
CA THR A 210 -4.48 2.71 12.25
C THR A 210 -5.99 2.53 12.05
N LEU A 211 -6.69 1.88 12.98
CA LEU A 211 -8.16 1.82 12.94
C LEU A 211 -8.79 3.21 13.07
N ALA A 212 -8.32 4.03 14.01
CA ALA A 212 -8.78 5.41 14.17
C ALA A 212 -8.48 6.25 12.93
N TRP A 213 -7.32 6.04 12.30
CA TRP A 213 -6.95 6.66 11.04
C TRP A 213 -7.92 6.28 9.89
N PHE A 214 -8.19 4.99 9.69
CA PHE A 214 -9.14 4.53 8.68
C PHE A 214 -10.55 5.07 8.91
N ALA A 215 -11.00 5.12 10.17
CA ALA A 215 -12.26 5.74 10.53
C ALA A 215 -12.27 7.24 10.18
N CYS A 216 -11.18 7.96 10.49
CA CYS A 216 -11.01 9.38 10.16
C CYS A 216 -11.15 9.61 8.65
N ILE A 217 -10.35 8.93 7.82
CA ILE A 217 -10.38 9.15 6.36
C ILE A 217 -11.72 8.72 5.72
N ALA A 218 -12.38 7.71 6.27
CA ALA A 218 -13.71 7.29 5.82
C ALA A 218 -14.77 8.35 6.17
N THR A 219 -14.74 8.87 7.40
CA THR A 219 -15.70 9.91 7.84
C THR A 219 -15.51 11.23 7.11
N THR A 220 -14.26 11.65 6.85
CA THR A 220 -13.98 12.85 6.05
C THR A 220 -14.37 12.66 4.60
N GLY A 221 -14.14 11.46 4.04
CA GLY A 221 -14.59 11.10 2.69
C GLY A 221 -16.11 11.18 2.54
N ILE A 222 -16.85 10.56 3.46
CA ILE A 222 -18.32 10.67 3.52
C ILE A 222 -18.75 12.13 3.69
N GLY A 223 -18.09 12.87 4.60
CA GLY A 223 -18.38 14.29 4.84
C GLY A 223 -18.28 15.14 3.58
N ALA A 224 -17.22 14.94 2.78
CA ALA A 224 -17.05 15.63 1.49
C ALA A 224 -18.15 15.25 0.49
N MET A 225 -18.54 13.98 0.41
CA MET A 225 -19.63 13.54 -0.47
C MET A 225 -20.99 14.14 -0.06
N VAL A 226 -21.26 14.25 1.24
CA VAL A 226 -22.50 14.84 1.77
C VAL A 226 -22.55 16.35 1.53
N GLN A 227 -21.42 17.05 1.64
CA GLN A 227 -21.33 18.49 1.38
C GLN A 227 -21.51 18.83 -0.11
N HIS A 228 -21.13 17.91 -1.01
CA HIS A 228 -21.15 18.11 -2.45
C HIS A 228 -21.99 17.03 -3.16
N PRO A 229 -23.32 16.98 -2.95
CA PRO A 229 -24.16 15.86 -3.40
C PRO A 229 -24.23 15.72 -4.92
N ALA A 230 -24.17 16.83 -5.67
CA ALA A 230 -24.17 16.80 -7.13
C ALA A 230 -22.88 16.17 -7.69
N GLN A 231 -21.73 16.58 -7.15
CA GLN A 231 -20.42 16.04 -7.51
C GLN A 231 -20.25 14.61 -6.99
N ALA A 232 -20.83 14.28 -5.84
CA ALA A 232 -20.85 12.93 -5.30
C ALA A 232 -21.59 11.96 -6.23
N TYR A 233 -22.71 12.38 -6.83
CA TYR A 233 -23.38 11.55 -7.83
C TYR A 233 -22.50 11.32 -9.06
N ALA A 234 -21.81 12.37 -9.53
CA ALA A 234 -20.88 12.25 -10.65
C ALA A 234 -19.70 11.32 -10.34
N ILE A 235 -19.08 11.45 -9.16
CA ILE A 235 -17.89 10.65 -8.82
C ILE A 235 -18.20 9.16 -8.60
N LEU A 236 -19.46 8.79 -8.33
CA LEU A 236 -19.87 7.37 -8.28
C LEU A 236 -19.70 6.66 -9.64
N HIS A 237 -19.67 7.39 -10.75
CA HIS A 237 -19.31 6.81 -12.05
C HIS A 237 -17.88 6.24 -12.07
N ALA A 238 -17.02 6.60 -11.11
CA ALA A 238 -15.66 6.06 -11.00
C ALA A 238 -15.62 4.53 -10.82
N PHE A 239 -16.69 3.91 -10.30
CA PHE A 239 -16.80 2.46 -10.24
C PHE A 239 -16.88 1.81 -11.63
N ASN A 240 -17.28 2.55 -12.67
CA ASN A 240 -17.25 2.08 -14.04
C ASN A 240 -15.79 2.11 -14.58
N PRO A 241 -15.19 0.97 -14.95
CA PRO A 241 -13.83 0.94 -15.48
C PRO A 241 -13.72 1.63 -16.84
N LEU A 242 -14.85 1.83 -17.54
CA LEU A 242 -14.86 2.51 -18.83
C LEU A 242 -14.42 3.99 -18.72
N GLU A 243 -14.56 4.63 -17.55
CA GLU A 243 -14.06 6.00 -17.33
C GLU A 243 -12.53 6.06 -17.45
N SER A 244 -11.83 5.10 -16.83
CA SER A 244 -10.37 5.04 -16.91
C SER A 244 -9.89 4.54 -18.28
N ILE A 245 -10.58 3.56 -18.86
CA ILE A 245 -10.25 3.03 -20.20
C ILE A 245 -10.46 4.10 -21.28
N GLY A 246 -11.59 4.81 -21.24
CA GLY A 246 -11.90 5.91 -22.16
C GLY A 246 -10.81 7.00 -22.10
N PHE A 247 -10.42 7.39 -20.89
CA PHE A 247 -9.33 8.35 -20.71
C PHE A 247 -7.98 7.87 -21.27
N PHE A 248 -7.67 6.58 -21.17
CA PHE A 248 -6.47 6.00 -21.80
C PHE A 248 -6.52 6.05 -23.33
N ILE A 249 -7.70 5.89 -23.93
CA ILE A 249 -7.91 5.96 -25.37
C ILE A 249 -7.80 7.41 -25.85
N ASP A 250 -8.45 8.34 -25.14
CA ASP A 250 -8.53 9.74 -25.54
C ASP A 250 -7.22 10.50 -25.25
N HIS A 251 -6.54 10.17 -24.16
CA HIS A 251 -5.35 10.88 -23.66
C HIS A 251 -4.24 9.94 -23.19
N PRO A 252 -3.66 9.10 -24.07
CA PRO A 252 -2.74 8.01 -23.67
C PRO A 252 -1.48 8.52 -22.95
N GLY A 253 -0.89 9.63 -23.40
CA GLY A 253 0.30 10.20 -22.77
C GLY A 253 0.03 10.74 -21.36
N LEU A 254 -1.12 11.38 -21.16
CA LEU A 254 -1.53 11.91 -19.86
C LEU A 254 -1.95 10.79 -18.91
N ALA A 255 -2.68 9.80 -19.42
CA ALA A 255 -3.08 8.60 -18.69
C ALA A 255 -1.87 7.84 -18.14
N MET A 256 -0.79 7.70 -18.91
CA MET A 256 0.45 7.08 -18.44
C MET A 256 1.08 7.84 -17.26
N ILE A 257 1.06 9.18 -17.30
CA ILE A 257 1.60 10.02 -16.23
C ILE A 257 0.72 9.96 -14.98
N ILE A 258 -0.61 10.02 -15.14
CA ILE A 258 -1.52 9.89 -14.01
C ILE A 258 -1.41 8.49 -13.40
N THR A 259 -1.25 7.46 -14.22
CA THR A 259 -1.11 6.08 -13.75
C THR A 259 0.12 5.89 -12.87
N SER A 260 1.24 6.57 -13.15
CA SER A 260 2.40 6.51 -12.25
C SER A 260 2.11 7.10 -10.87
N ALA A 261 1.27 8.13 -10.79
CA ALA A 261 0.75 8.66 -9.53
C ALA A 261 -0.30 7.73 -8.90
N VAL A 262 -1.14 7.06 -9.69
CA VAL A 262 -2.10 6.06 -9.20
C VAL A 262 -1.39 4.88 -8.55
N PHE A 263 -0.21 4.48 -9.03
CA PHE A 263 0.57 3.41 -8.40
C PHE A 263 0.92 3.71 -6.93
N LEU A 264 0.99 4.98 -6.53
CA LEU A 264 1.17 5.40 -5.14
C LEU A 264 -0.02 5.03 -4.23
N SER A 265 -1.19 4.70 -4.80
CA SER A 265 -2.36 4.23 -4.05
C SER A 265 -2.29 2.75 -3.65
N VAL A 266 -1.43 1.97 -4.30
CA VAL A 266 -1.29 0.52 -4.08
C VAL A 266 0.06 0.15 -3.45
N THR A 267 0.88 1.13 -3.10
CA THR A 267 2.11 0.92 -2.31
C THR A 267 1.75 0.33 -0.95
N GLY A 268 2.58 -0.58 -0.42
CA GLY A 268 2.27 -1.32 0.80
C GLY A 268 1.50 -2.61 0.55
N ALA A 269 1.07 -2.92 -0.68
CA ALA A 269 0.36 -4.16 -1.00
C ALA A 269 1.22 -5.41 -0.73
N GLU A 270 2.54 -5.29 -0.87
CA GLU A 270 3.53 -6.32 -0.55
C GLU A 270 3.63 -6.65 0.95
N ALA A 271 3.34 -5.69 1.83
CA ALA A 271 3.30 -5.92 3.28
C ALA A 271 2.21 -6.95 3.65
N LEU A 272 1.08 -6.95 2.93
CA LEU A 272 0.01 -7.95 3.12
C LEU A 272 0.50 -9.38 2.96
N TYR A 273 1.42 -9.60 2.02
CA TYR A 273 1.98 -10.93 1.78
C TYR A 273 3.16 -11.23 2.70
N ALA A 274 4.02 -10.26 2.99
CA ALA A 274 5.17 -10.43 3.87
C ALA A 274 4.77 -10.77 5.32
N ASP A 275 3.70 -10.15 5.84
CA ASP A 275 3.28 -10.31 7.24
C ASP A 275 2.30 -11.46 7.47
N MET A 276 2.03 -12.25 6.43
CA MET A 276 1.11 -13.37 6.52
C MET A 276 1.60 -14.45 7.50
N GLY A 277 2.91 -14.62 7.68
CA GLY A 277 3.48 -15.54 8.68
C GLY A 277 3.21 -15.14 10.13
N HIS A 278 2.98 -13.85 10.40
CA HIS A 278 2.72 -13.35 11.76
C HIS A 278 1.24 -13.35 12.13
N PHE A 279 0.36 -13.00 11.18
CA PHE A 279 -1.07 -12.81 11.45
C PHE A 279 -1.97 -13.84 10.78
N GLY A 280 -1.47 -14.57 9.80
CA GLY A 280 -2.25 -15.48 8.97
C GLY A 280 -3.09 -14.77 7.91
N GLN A 281 -3.52 -15.54 6.91
CA GLN A 281 -4.28 -15.02 5.78
C GLN A 281 -5.66 -14.47 6.15
N LYS A 282 -6.40 -15.15 7.04
CA LYS A 282 -7.81 -14.82 7.34
C LYS A 282 -7.98 -13.44 8.01
N PRO A 283 -7.21 -13.05 9.05
CA PRO A 283 -7.30 -11.70 9.63
C PRO A 283 -6.98 -10.59 8.63
N ILE A 284 -5.98 -10.79 7.78
CA ILE A 284 -5.59 -9.81 6.76
C ILE A 284 -6.73 -9.66 5.73
N ARG A 285 -7.30 -10.77 5.23
CA ARG A 285 -8.45 -10.72 4.31
C ARG A 285 -9.65 -9.99 4.92
N ALA A 286 -9.97 -10.25 6.19
CA ALA A 286 -11.06 -9.58 6.88
C ALA A 286 -10.78 -8.07 7.07
N GLY A 287 -9.59 -7.70 7.53
CA GLY A 287 -9.19 -6.29 7.69
C GLY A 287 -9.26 -5.52 6.38
N TRP A 288 -8.78 -6.13 5.29
CA TRP A 288 -8.87 -5.55 3.95
C TRP A 288 -10.33 -5.30 3.53
N CYS A 289 -11.14 -6.36 3.50
CA CYS A 289 -12.49 -6.28 2.93
C CYS A 289 -13.46 -5.41 3.75
N PHE A 290 -13.34 -5.42 5.09
CA PHE A 290 -14.32 -4.75 5.96
C PHE A 290 -13.91 -3.36 6.43
N ILE A 291 -12.62 -3.04 6.45
CA ILE A 291 -12.13 -1.80 7.06
C ILE A 291 -11.33 -0.99 6.04
N VAL A 292 -10.24 -1.56 5.53
CA VAL A 292 -9.27 -0.79 4.74
C VAL A 292 -9.81 -0.43 3.36
N PHE A 293 -10.28 -1.42 2.60
CA PHE A 293 -10.79 -1.17 1.25
C PHE A 293 -11.99 -0.19 1.25
N PRO A 294 -13.04 -0.38 2.09
CA PRO A 294 -14.12 0.59 2.17
C PRO A 294 -13.65 1.99 2.57
N ALA A 295 -12.75 2.11 3.56
CA ALA A 295 -12.25 3.41 4.01
C ALA A 295 -11.45 4.15 2.92
N LEU A 296 -10.58 3.43 2.19
CA LEU A 296 -9.83 3.99 1.07
C LEU A 296 -10.76 4.45 -0.06
N VAL A 297 -11.72 3.61 -0.46
CA VAL A 297 -12.68 3.96 -1.52
C VAL A 297 -13.50 5.18 -1.13
N LEU A 298 -14.05 5.21 0.09
CA LEU A 298 -14.81 6.38 0.59
C LEU A 298 -13.95 7.64 0.61
N ASN A 299 -12.69 7.52 1.01
CA ASN A 299 -11.79 8.66 1.03
C ASN A 299 -11.50 9.18 -0.38
N TYR A 300 -11.14 8.32 -1.34
CA TYR A 300 -10.88 8.76 -2.73
C TYR A 300 -12.11 9.31 -3.44
N LEU A 301 -13.30 8.74 -3.20
CA LEU A 301 -14.56 9.30 -3.70
C LEU A 301 -14.81 10.70 -3.10
N GLY A 302 -14.60 10.87 -1.79
CA GLY A 302 -14.73 12.15 -1.12
C GLY A 302 -13.73 13.19 -1.64
N GLN A 303 -12.47 12.81 -1.82
CA GLN A 303 -11.46 13.68 -2.43
C GLN A 303 -11.83 14.09 -3.86
N GLY A 304 -12.36 13.16 -4.66
CA GLY A 304 -12.85 13.46 -6.01
C GLY A 304 -14.05 14.41 -6.02
N ALA A 305 -15.05 14.17 -5.16
CA ALA A 305 -16.21 15.05 -5.04
C ALA A 305 -15.80 16.47 -4.60
N TRP A 306 -14.88 16.59 -3.65
CA TRP A 306 -14.34 17.86 -3.18
C TRP A 306 -13.53 18.58 -4.26
N ALA A 307 -12.71 17.86 -5.04
CA ALA A 307 -11.93 18.44 -6.13
C ALA A 307 -12.81 18.98 -7.27
N LEU A 308 -13.89 18.26 -7.63
CA LEU A 308 -14.87 18.72 -8.63
C LEU A 308 -15.69 19.91 -8.15
N ALA A 309 -15.81 20.14 -6.85
CA ALA A 309 -16.58 21.24 -6.29
C ALA A 309 -15.80 22.55 -6.20
N GLN A 310 -14.46 22.51 -6.27
CA GLN A 310 -13.63 23.70 -6.13
C GLN A 310 -13.50 24.50 -7.43
N PRO A 311 -13.45 25.84 -7.33
CA PRO A 311 -12.99 26.66 -8.45
C PRO A 311 -11.52 26.36 -8.75
N ALA A 312 -11.16 26.39 -10.04
CA ALA A 312 -9.82 26.03 -10.51
C ALA A 312 -8.65 26.84 -9.88
N SER A 313 -8.95 27.93 -9.17
CA SER A 313 -8.00 28.78 -8.46
C SER A 313 -7.54 28.26 -7.09
N GLU A 314 -8.25 27.30 -6.48
CA GLU A 314 -7.99 26.81 -5.10
C GLU A 314 -7.22 25.47 -5.07
N LEU A 315 -6.95 24.89 -6.23
CA LEU A 315 -6.28 23.60 -6.37
C LEU A 315 -4.75 23.75 -6.46
N PRO A 316 -3.97 22.67 -6.22
CA PRO A 316 -2.52 22.74 -6.11
C PRO A 316 -1.91 23.55 -7.26
N PRO A 317 -1.06 24.56 -6.98
CA PRO A 317 -0.61 25.48 -8.00
C PRO A 317 0.13 24.74 -9.11
N SER A 318 -0.13 25.14 -10.36
CA SER A 318 0.58 24.71 -11.56
C SER A 318 2.01 25.29 -11.55
N SER A 319 2.88 24.74 -10.70
CA SER A 319 4.25 25.20 -10.41
C SER A 319 4.37 26.66 -9.91
N PRO A 320 5.40 27.00 -9.11
CA PRO A 320 5.79 28.39 -8.99
C PRO A 320 6.26 28.84 -10.37
N ARG A 321 5.68 29.92 -10.90
CA ARG A 321 6.28 30.66 -12.02
C ARG A 321 7.75 30.84 -11.65
N ARG A 322 8.66 30.14 -12.34
CA ARG A 322 10.09 30.44 -12.20
C ARG A 322 10.24 31.91 -12.58
N PRO A 323 10.99 32.70 -11.80
CA PRO A 323 11.36 34.06 -12.21
C PRO A 323 12.09 34.03 -13.56
#